data_AF-A0A2E8VE08-F1
#
_entry.id   AF-A0A2E8VE08-F1
#
_cell.length_a   1.000
_cell.length_b   1.000
_cell.length_c   1.000
_cell.angle_alpha   90.00
_cell.angle_beta   90.00
_cell.angle_gamma   90.00
#
_symmetry.space_group_name_H-M   'P 1'
#
loop_
_entity.id
_entity.type
_entity.pdbx_description
1 polymer ?
#
loop_
_entity_poly.entity_id
_entity_poly.type
_entity_poly.pdbx_seq_one_letter_code
_entity_poly.pdbx_strand_id
1 'polypeptide(L)'
;TITYSSSDASIASVDPVTGEVTINSVGSGSVILTAHLASDGNYNSTTVTTTLLIDKANQSILVSDLPGIKPLKDFSVISLRASSTSGAPVYANISNGSAANLREPGSARKVSASGYELFSINTTGLVTLTFSTLLADHPNYNPASLSLSMDVVKVNQNITVSDPGPLTLYYSEGLTYSIDASSDSGLSVNYQFISGSGVSLSGNTLSISDIGEKIVDVEQPGNTEYNMAATRRVIINVLPGITVLSNLDLPDKIFTDDSFTFPPVTSNRPGEIIYTSSDPSVAQVIGGKIVINGVGSCTITAIQESTRLYTQGYTSTVFFVGDTDNDNDGIGDSFDNCPTVANPDQRDTDGDGAGNLCDLDDDNDGWTDEVEVTCGTDARDLDSVPLDTDKDGEANCIDTDDDNDGWDDQVEKTCGTDPLDPSSVPVDTDGDKIANCIDSDDDGDGWADEEETNCGSDPLDASSYPIDTDGDGESNCYDTDDDGDGWSDEAEAICNTDPLNAFDSPVDRDNDGDPSCTDPDDNQIFVSPLLTPGVVGPESTWKIVNLEQYPTSIVRVYNRYGQIVFKKVNYQNDWAGTYDKTGELLPAGSYYYVVEVLETGKFKKGWLYLTY
;
A
#
# COMPACT_ATOMS: atom_id res chain seq x y z
N THR A 1 123.55 -46.06 -88.50
CA THR A 1 122.84 -45.06 -87.67
C THR A 1 121.35 -45.36 -87.73
N ILE A 2 120.65 -45.31 -86.60
CA ILE A 2 119.20 -45.52 -86.55
C ILE A 2 118.51 -44.16 -86.61
N THR A 3 117.45 -44.05 -87.40
CA THR A 3 116.57 -42.87 -87.45
C THR A 3 115.12 -43.27 -87.21
N TYR A 4 114.29 -42.36 -86.70
CA TYR A 4 112.91 -42.66 -86.32
C TYR A 4 111.89 -41.81 -87.10
N SER A 5 110.72 -42.37 -87.38
CA SER A 5 109.60 -41.66 -88.00
C SER A 5 108.25 -42.11 -87.43
N SER A 6 107.26 -41.21 -87.45
CA SER A 6 105.88 -41.51 -87.05
C SER A 6 104.95 -41.52 -88.28
N SER A 7 104.00 -42.45 -88.33
CA SER A 7 102.97 -42.50 -89.37
C SER A 7 101.97 -41.35 -89.27
N ASP A 8 101.78 -40.79 -88.07
CA ASP A 8 100.94 -39.62 -87.83
C ASP A 8 101.54 -38.78 -86.70
N ALA A 9 102.39 -37.84 -87.09
CA ALA A 9 103.03 -36.92 -86.15
C ALA A 9 102.03 -35.95 -85.47
N SER A 10 100.78 -35.84 -85.95
CA SER A 10 99.78 -35.00 -85.29
C SER A 10 99.26 -35.60 -83.98
N ILE A 11 99.25 -36.93 -83.87
CA ILE A 11 98.84 -37.68 -82.68
C ILE A 11 100.05 -38.01 -81.79
N ALA A 12 101.14 -38.52 -82.38
CA ALA A 12 102.39 -38.76 -81.65
C ALA A 12 103.60 -38.55 -82.56
N SER A 13 104.49 -37.63 -82.20
CA SER A 13 105.77 -37.40 -82.88
C SER A 13 106.88 -38.22 -82.22
N VAL A 14 107.88 -38.61 -83.01
CA VAL A 14 109.10 -39.25 -82.51
C VAL A 14 110.31 -38.44 -82.98
N ASP A 15 111.23 -38.12 -82.07
CA ASP A 15 112.47 -37.45 -82.43
C ASP A 15 113.29 -38.35 -83.37
N PRO A 16 113.67 -37.86 -84.56
CA PRO A 16 114.27 -38.69 -85.60
C PRO A 16 115.68 -39.20 -85.24
N VAL A 17 116.32 -38.68 -84.19
CA VAL A 17 117.68 -39.03 -83.76
C VAL A 17 117.69 -39.75 -82.41
N THR A 18 116.96 -39.24 -81.41
CA THR A 18 116.96 -39.82 -80.05
C THR A 18 115.95 -40.95 -79.89
N GLY A 19 114.89 -40.98 -80.69
CA GLY A 19 113.77 -41.92 -80.56
C GLY A 19 112.78 -41.58 -79.45
N GLU A 20 112.89 -40.40 -78.82
CA GLU A 20 111.95 -39.94 -77.80
C GLU A 20 110.57 -39.67 -78.43
N VAL A 21 109.52 -40.24 -77.83
CA VAL A 21 108.14 -40.11 -78.32
C VAL A 21 107.41 -39.05 -77.52
N THR A 22 106.87 -38.05 -78.21
CA THR A 22 105.99 -37.04 -77.63
C THR A 22 104.56 -37.29 -78.11
N ILE A 23 103.64 -37.52 -77.17
CA ILE A 23 102.21 -37.58 -77.47
C ILE A 23 101.72 -36.14 -77.61
N ASN A 24 101.24 -35.79 -78.80
CA ASN A 24 100.76 -34.45 -79.09
C ASN A 24 99.31 -34.33 -78.61
N SER A 25 98.91 -33.12 -78.21
CA SER A 25 97.61 -32.86 -77.58
C SER A 25 96.40 -32.98 -78.52
N VAL A 26 96.60 -33.39 -79.78
CA VAL A 26 95.57 -33.42 -80.82
C VAL A 26 95.40 -34.84 -81.37
N GLY A 27 94.36 -35.54 -80.93
CA GLY A 27 93.89 -36.78 -81.54
C GLY A 27 93.99 -38.02 -80.65
N SER A 28 93.23 -39.03 -81.04
CA SER A 28 93.27 -40.40 -80.54
C SER A 28 93.33 -41.33 -81.75
N GLY A 29 93.94 -42.49 -81.61
CA GLY A 29 94.11 -43.41 -82.72
C GLY A 29 95.36 -44.28 -82.61
N SER A 30 95.65 -44.98 -83.70
CA SER A 30 96.78 -45.88 -83.81
C SER A 30 97.88 -45.24 -84.64
N VAL A 31 99.05 -45.04 -84.04
CA VAL A 31 100.24 -44.47 -84.68
C VAL A 31 101.31 -45.55 -84.80
N ILE A 32 101.84 -45.75 -86.00
CA ILE A 32 102.96 -46.67 -86.24
C ILE A 32 104.25 -45.87 -86.15
N LEU A 33 105.11 -46.23 -85.21
CA LEU A 33 106.46 -45.68 -85.07
C LEU A 33 107.44 -46.62 -85.74
N THR A 34 108.30 -46.09 -86.62
CA THR A 34 109.27 -46.89 -87.38
C THR A 34 110.68 -46.47 -87.03
N ALA A 35 111.53 -47.44 -86.68
CA ALA A 35 112.97 -47.26 -86.56
C ALA A 35 113.65 -47.80 -87.82
N HIS A 36 114.44 -46.97 -88.48
CA HIS A 36 115.12 -47.26 -89.74
C HIS A 36 116.61 -47.43 -89.49
N LEU A 37 117.16 -48.59 -89.83
CA LEU A 37 118.59 -48.82 -89.90
C LEU A 37 119.05 -48.73 -91.35
N ALA A 38 119.89 -47.75 -91.67
CA ALA A 38 120.46 -47.59 -93.00
C ALA A 38 121.43 -48.74 -93.34
N SER A 39 121.54 -49.08 -94.63
CA SER A 39 122.52 -50.05 -95.13
C SER A 39 123.96 -49.54 -94.98
N ASP A 40 124.91 -50.45 -94.90
CA ASP A 40 126.35 -50.16 -94.98
C ASP A 40 127.10 -51.14 -95.91
N GLY A 41 128.43 -51.12 -95.88
CA GLY A 41 129.26 -51.97 -96.74
C GLY A 41 129.11 -53.48 -96.50
N ASN A 42 128.45 -53.89 -95.41
CA ASN A 42 128.27 -55.29 -95.01
C ASN A 42 126.80 -55.70 -94.84
N TYR A 43 125.85 -54.77 -94.62
CA TYR A 43 124.45 -55.06 -94.31
C TYR A 43 123.45 -54.22 -95.12
N ASN A 44 122.32 -54.83 -95.53
CA ASN A 44 121.19 -54.14 -96.14
C ASN A 44 120.41 -53.31 -95.11
N SER A 45 119.69 -52.28 -95.56
CA SER A 45 118.81 -51.50 -94.69
C SER A 45 117.63 -52.36 -94.21
N THR A 46 117.15 -52.06 -93.01
CA THR A 46 115.97 -52.73 -92.45
C THR A 46 115.21 -51.77 -91.54
N THR A 47 113.95 -52.09 -91.28
CA THR A 47 113.06 -51.31 -90.42
C THR A 47 112.34 -52.21 -89.43
N VAL A 48 112.11 -51.71 -88.22
CA VAL A 48 111.18 -52.33 -87.26
C VAL A 48 110.11 -51.31 -86.87
N THR A 49 108.88 -51.79 -86.71
CA THR A 49 107.74 -50.95 -86.35
C THR A 49 107.14 -51.36 -85.01
N THR A 50 106.66 -50.39 -84.24
CA THR A 50 105.74 -50.64 -83.12
C THR A 50 104.49 -49.78 -83.29
N THR A 51 103.37 -50.24 -82.73
CA THR A 51 102.10 -49.51 -82.76
C THR A 51 101.84 -48.89 -81.40
N LEU A 52 101.68 -47.57 -81.38
CA LEU A 52 101.20 -46.81 -80.23
C LEU A 52 99.68 -46.59 -80.39
N LEU A 53 98.90 -47.11 -79.45
CA LEU A 53 97.46 -46.84 -79.38
C LEU A 53 97.21 -45.75 -78.34
N ILE A 54 96.53 -44.68 -78.74
CA ILE A 54 96.10 -43.59 -77.86
C ILE A 54 94.58 -43.59 -77.84
N ASP A 55 94.01 -44.02 -76.72
CA ASP A 55 92.57 -44.04 -76.50
C ASP A 55 92.03 -42.66 -76.11
N LYS A 56 90.73 -42.44 -76.37
CA LYS A 56 90.02 -41.25 -75.88
C LYS A 56 89.81 -41.35 -74.36
N ALA A 57 89.96 -40.23 -73.67
CA ALA A 57 89.61 -40.11 -72.26
C ALA A 57 88.08 -40.10 -72.07
N ASN A 58 87.61 -40.56 -70.92
CA ASN A 58 86.20 -40.38 -70.55
C ASN A 58 85.96 -38.95 -70.05
N GLN A 59 84.78 -38.41 -70.32
CA GLN A 59 84.33 -37.11 -69.81
C GLN A 59 83.06 -37.28 -68.98
N SER A 60 82.77 -36.29 -68.15
CA SER A 60 81.49 -36.19 -67.44
C SER A 60 80.78 -34.90 -67.82
N ILE A 61 79.45 -34.90 -67.64
CA ILE A 61 78.60 -33.72 -67.80
C ILE A 61 78.23 -33.25 -66.39
N LEU A 62 78.49 -31.98 -66.13
CA LEU A 62 78.00 -31.29 -64.94
C LEU A 62 76.81 -30.41 -65.36
N VAL A 63 75.69 -30.57 -64.65
CA VAL A 63 74.47 -29.76 -64.83
C VAL A 63 74.17 -29.08 -63.50
N SER A 64 73.69 -27.84 -63.55
CA SER A 64 73.15 -27.14 -62.38
C SER A 64 72.03 -27.94 -61.73
N ASP A 65 71.85 -27.77 -60.42
CA ASP A 65 70.86 -28.50 -59.65
C ASP A 65 69.45 -28.38 -60.23
N LEU A 66 68.81 -29.53 -60.45
CA LEU A 66 67.41 -29.65 -60.81
C LEU A 66 66.65 -30.14 -59.56
N PRO A 67 65.61 -29.43 -59.11
CA PRO A 67 64.86 -29.85 -57.93
C PRO A 67 64.14 -31.18 -58.21
N GLY A 68 64.12 -32.10 -57.24
CA GLY A 68 63.43 -33.38 -57.42
C GLY A 68 61.91 -33.25 -57.53
N ILE A 69 61.31 -32.33 -56.78
CA ILE A 69 59.87 -32.04 -56.80
C ILE A 69 59.68 -30.52 -56.87
N LYS A 70 58.75 -30.06 -57.70
CA LYS A 70 58.36 -28.66 -57.79
C LYS A 70 56.84 -28.53 -57.84
N PRO A 71 56.22 -27.78 -56.92
CA PRO A 71 54.80 -27.45 -57.03
C PRO A 71 54.46 -26.71 -58.32
N LEU A 72 53.34 -27.06 -58.96
CA LEU A 72 52.86 -26.38 -60.16
C LEU A 72 52.62 -24.88 -59.91
N LYS A 73 52.00 -24.53 -58.76
CA LYS A 73 51.71 -23.14 -58.37
C LYS A 73 52.96 -22.26 -58.22
N ASP A 74 54.08 -22.88 -57.83
CA ASP A 74 55.36 -22.19 -57.60
C ASP A 74 56.29 -22.34 -58.82
N PHE A 75 55.77 -22.88 -59.92
CA PHE A 75 56.55 -23.12 -61.11
C PHE A 75 56.78 -21.83 -61.87
N SER A 76 58.06 -21.55 -62.13
CA SER A 76 58.50 -20.42 -62.93
C SER A 76 59.65 -20.87 -63.83
N VAL A 77 60.15 -19.94 -64.63
CA VAL A 77 61.52 -19.90 -65.17
C VAL A 77 62.59 -20.81 -64.53
N ILE A 78 62.83 -22.08 -64.89
CA ILE A 78 64.01 -22.82 -64.35
C ILE A 78 65.16 -22.75 -65.36
N SER A 79 66.18 -21.94 -65.05
CA SER A 79 67.41 -21.87 -65.82
C SER A 79 68.37 -22.99 -65.42
N LEU A 80 68.84 -23.75 -66.41
CA LEU A 80 69.80 -24.83 -66.27
C LEU A 80 71.10 -24.45 -66.98
N ARG A 81 72.24 -24.82 -66.40
CA ARG A 81 73.56 -24.69 -67.04
C ARG A 81 74.19 -26.07 -67.12
N ALA A 82 74.70 -26.42 -68.29
CA ALA A 82 75.41 -27.67 -68.51
C ALA A 82 76.80 -27.42 -69.09
N SER A 83 77.80 -28.16 -68.60
CA SER A 83 79.18 -28.12 -69.08
C SER A 83 79.79 -29.52 -69.07
N SER A 84 80.72 -29.80 -69.97
CA SER A 84 81.47 -31.06 -69.98
C SER A 84 82.90 -30.86 -69.46
N THR A 85 83.49 -31.89 -68.85
CA THR A 85 84.89 -31.81 -68.38
C THR A 85 85.91 -31.64 -69.50
N SER A 86 85.53 -31.92 -70.76
CA SER A 86 86.38 -31.69 -71.94
C SER A 86 86.23 -30.29 -72.54
N GLY A 87 85.22 -29.51 -72.12
CA GLY A 87 84.84 -28.26 -72.77
C GLY A 87 84.02 -28.44 -74.06
N ALA A 88 83.70 -29.68 -74.47
CA ALA A 88 82.77 -29.95 -75.56
C ALA A 88 81.36 -29.38 -75.29
N PRO A 89 80.64 -28.89 -76.32
CA PRO A 89 79.23 -28.51 -76.21
C PRO A 89 78.37 -29.66 -75.64
N VAL A 90 77.41 -29.30 -74.79
CA VAL A 90 76.44 -30.25 -74.21
C VAL A 90 75.07 -29.96 -74.80
N TYR A 91 74.42 -30.96 -75.37
CA TYR A 91 73.06 -30.90 -75.92
C TYR A 91 72.06 -31.44 -74.91
N ALA A 92 70.96 -30.73 -74.69
CA ALA A 92 69.87 -31.19 -73.83
C ALA A 92 68.62 -31.52 -74.66
N ASN A 93 67.96 -32.62 -74.31
CA ASN A 93 66.67 -32.99 -74.85
C ASN A 93 65.69 -33.28 -73.71
N ILE A 94 64.40 -33.08 -73.98
CA ILE A 94 63.31 -33.36 -73.06
C ILE A 94 62.46 -34.51 -73.59
N SER A 95 62.08 -35.46 -72.72
CA SER A 95 61.25 -36.59 -73.12
C SER A 95 59.87 -36.12 -73.56
N ASN A 96 59.32 -36.74 -74.61
CA ASN A 96 57.96 -36.49 -75.05
C ASN A 96 56.95 -36.74 -73.91
N GLY A 97 55.94 -35.85 -73.80
CA GLY A 97 54.94 -35.92 -72.74
C GLY A 97 55.41 -35.38 -71.38
N SER A 98 56.62 -34.82 -71.30
CA SER A 98 57.07 -34.13 -70.09
C SER A 98 56.16 -32.95 -69.75
N ALA A 99 55.98 -32.67 -68.46
CA ALA A 99 55.16 -31.56 -67.99
C ALA A 99 55.71 -30.15 -68.37
N ALA A 100 56.92 -30.08 -68.91
CA ALA A 100 57.60 -28.84 -69.29
C ALA A 100 58.03 -28.81 -70.75
N ASN A 101 58.30 -27.60 -71.23
CA ASN A 101 59.00 -27.36 -72.47
C ASN A 101 60.43 -26.92 -72.19
N LEU A 102 61.35 -27.30 -73.08
CA LEU A 102 62.77 -26.94 -73.00
C LEU A 102 63.12 -25.98 -74.14
N ARG A 103 63.85 -24.91 -73.86
CA ARG A 103 64.42 -24.01 -74.87
C ARG A 103 65.85 -23.62 -74.53
N GLU A 104 66.60 -23.19 -75.54
CA GLU A 104 67.84 -22.43 -75.36
C GLU A 104 67.50 -20.92 -75.44
N PRO A 105 67.86 -20.11 -74.43
CA PRO A 105 67.66 -18.67 -74.50
C PRO A 105 68.64 -18.04 -75.50
N GLY A 106 68.12 -17.49 -76.60
CA GLY A 106 68.88 -16.71 -77.58
C GLY A 106 69.63 -17.57 -78.61
N SER A 107 69.10 -17.63 -79.83
CA SER A 107 69.69 -18.38 -80.93
C SER A 107 71.11 -17.90 -81.29
N ALA A 108 71.97 -18.87 -81.60
CA ALA A 108 73.21 -18.75 -82.39
C ALA A 108 74.50 -18.30 -81.68
N ARG A 109 74.99 -19.04 -80.68
CA ARG A 109 76.44 -19.35 -80.59
C ARG A 109 76.71 -20.50 -79.63
N LYS A 110 77.22 -21.62 -80.16
CA LYS A 110 77.78 -22.74 -79.38
C LYS A 110 78.91 -22.23 -78.49
N VAL A 111 78.65 -22.05 -77.20
CA VAL A 111 79.65 -21.78 -76.16
C VAL A 111 79.56 -22.92 -75.15
N SER A 112 80.70 -23.37 -74.64
CA SER A 112 80.92 -24.54 -73.76
C SER A 112 80.17 -24.52 -72.41
N ALA A 113 79.29 -23.55 -72.18
CA ALA A 113 78.34 -23.50 -71.07
C ALA A 113 76.95 -23.13 -71.63
N SER A 114 76.25 -24.11 -72.20
CA SER A 114 74.91 -23.90 -72.76
C SER A 114 73.92 -23.64 -71.63
N GLY A 115 73.21 -22.51 -71.72
CA GLY A 115 72.07 -22.21 -70.86
C GLY A 115 70.81 -22.84 -71.46
N TYR A 116 70.02 -23.52 -70.64
CA TYR A 116 68.72 -24.06 -71.01
C TYR A 116 67.65 -23.50 -70.07
N GLU A 117 66.41 -23.41 -70.53
CA GLU A 117 65.29 -22.97 -69.72
C GLU A 117 64.12 -23.96 -69.82
N LEU A 118 63.65 -24.43 -68.66
CA LEU A 118 62.36 -25.10 -68.55
C LEU A 118 61.26 -24.05 -68.39
N PHE A 119 60.24 -24.11 -69.24
CA PHE A 119 59.15 -23.12 -69.27
C PHE A 119 57.81 -23.75 -69.69
N SER A 120 56.72 -22.98 -69.53
CA SER A 120 55.35 -23.34 -69.94
C SER A 120 54.88 -24.70 -69.39
N ILE A 121 54.88 -24.82 -68.06
CA ILE A 121 54.30 -25.96 -67.36
C ILE A 121 52.87 -25.62 -66.99
N ASN A 122 51.90 -26.21 -67.68
CA ASN A 122 50.47 -26.00 -67.38
C ASN A 122 49.81 -27.24 -66.76
N THR A 123 50.58 -28.32 -66.56
CA THR A 123 50.08 -29.61 -66.06
C THR A 123 51.07 -30.20 -65.07
N THR A 124 50.57 -31.00 -64.13
CA THR A 124 51.42 -31.86 -63.29
C THR A 124 51.98 -33.03 -64.08
N GLY A 125 53.11 -33.58 -63.64
CA GLY A 125 53.73 -34.76 -64.22
C GLY A 125 55.25 -34.68 -64.22
N LEU A 126 55.87 -35.77 -64.68
CA LEU A 126 57.32 -35.90 -64.73
C LEU A 126 57.91 -35.04 -65.85
N VAL A 127 59.04 -34.40 -65.59
CA VAL A 127 59.92 -33.80 -66.57
C VAL A 127 61.20 -34.59 -66.58
N THR A 128 61.58 -35.16 -67.73
CA THR A 128 62.83 -35.91 -67.87
C THR A 128 63.71 -35.25 -68.91
N LEU A 129 64.93 -34.91 -68.51
CA LEU A 129 65.94 -34.27 -69.33
C LEU A 129 67.11 -35.21 -69.55
N THR A 130 67.61 -35.29 -70.78
CA THR A 130 68.83 -36.00 -71.13
C THR A 130 69.84 -35.03 -71.73
N PHE A 131 70.99 -34.91 -71.08
CA PHE A 131 72.14 -34.16 -71.54
C PHE A 131 73.14 -35.10 -72.20
N SER A 132 73.78 -34.67 -73.28
CA SER A 132 74.75 -35.48 -74.01
C SER A 132 75.85 -34.65 -74.67
N THR A 133 77.04 -35.24 -74.85
CA THR A 133 78.07 -34.74 -75.78
C THR A 133 78.14 -35.64 -77.01
N LEU A 134 78.55 -35.11 -78.16
CA LEU A 134 78.68 -35.90 -79.39
C LEU A 134 80.13 -36.30 -79.66
N LEU A 135 80.32 -37.42 -80.35
CA LEU A 135 81.65 -37.96 -80.69
C LEU A 135 82.49 -36.98 -81.54
N ALA A 136 81.82 -36.19 -82.39
CA ALA A 136 82.46 -35.23 -83.29
C ALA A 136 82.93 -33.94 -82.59
N ASP A 137 82.43 -33.65 -81.38
CA ASP A 137 82.68 -32.37 -80.72
C ASP A 137 84.00 -32.31 -79.95
N HIS A 138 84.68 -33.45 -79.75
CA HIS A 138 86.03 -33.47 -79.19
C HIS A 138 86.89 -34.66 -79.71
N PRO A 139 88.10 -34.41 -80.24
CA PRO A 139 88.96 -35.47 -80.79
C PRO A 139 89.49 -36.45 -79.73
N ASN A 140 89.65 -35.99 -78.49
CA ASN A 140 90.29 -36.77 -77.42
C ASN A 140 89.34 -37.35 -76.35
N TYR A 141 88.02 -37.10 -76.39
CA TYR A 141 87.09 -37.60 -75.35
C TYR A 141 85.93 -38.44 -75.91
N ASN A 142 85.55 -39.50 -75.20
CA ASN A 142 84.36 -40.29 -75.50
C ASN A 142 83.07 -39.50 -75.19
N PRO A 143 81.97 -39.69 -75.93
CA PRO A 143 80.66 -39.14 -75.59
C PRO A 143 80.23 -39.48 -74.16
N ALA A 144 79.55 -38.56 -73.51
CA ALA A 144 78.92 -38.78 -72.20
C ALA A 144 77.43 -38.44 -72.27
N SER A 145 76.63 -39.05 -71.39
CA SER A 145 75.23 -38.70 -71.21
C SER A 145 74.84 -38.71 -69.74
N LEU A 146 73.95 -37.80 -69.35
CA LEU A 146 73.39 -37.68 -68.01
C LEU A 146 71.88 -37.43 -68.13
N SER A 147 71.06 -38.19 -67.40
CA SER A 147 69.62 -37.93 -67.33
C SER A 147 69.22 -37.44 -65.94
N LEU A 148 68.40 -36.40 -65.90
CA LEU A 148 67.83 -35.80 -64.70
C LEU A 148 66.31 -35.78 -64.82
N SER A 149 65.62 -35.88 -63.69
CA SER A 149 64.17 -35.79 -63.66
C SER A 149 63.68 -34.92 -62.51
N MET A 150 62.56 -34.24 -62.74
CA MET A 150 61.81 -33.52 -61.71
C MET A 150 60.33 -33.87 -61.83
N ASP A 151 59.63 -33.93 -60.71
CA ASP A 151 58.18 -34.12 -60.70
C ASP A 151 57.46 -32.80 -60.43
N VAL A 152 56.47 -32.48 -61.27
CA VAL A 152 55.59 -31.33 -61.07
C VAL A 152 54.31 -31.81 -60.41
N VAL A 153 54.06 -31.36 -59.18
CA VAL A 153 52.94 -31.86 -58.35
C VAL A 153 51.97 -30.76 -57.96
N LYS A 154 50.74 -31.15 -57.59
CA LYS A 154 49.80 -30.27 -56.89
C LYS A 154 50.20 -30.08 -55.43
N VAL A 155 49.74 -29.00 -54.83
CA VAL A 155 49.93 -28.72 -53.40
C VAL A 155 48.69 -29.12 -52.62
N ASN A 156 48.88 -29.67 -51.42
CA ASN A 156 47.77 -29.87 -50.49
C ASN A 156 47.34 -28.52 -49.92
N GLN A 157 46.03 -28.30 -49.87
CA GLN A 157 45.42 -27.11 -49.25
C GLN A 157 44.65 -27.51 -48.00
N ASN A 158 44.42 -26.55 -47.12
CA ASN A 158 43.70 -26.74 -45.88
C ASN A 158 42.52 -25.77 -45.77
N ILE A 159 41.46 -26.29 -45.17
CA ILE A 159 40.35 -25.49 -44.67
C ILE A 159 40.40 -25.43 -43.14
N THR A 160 40.12 -24.25 -42.61
CA THR A 160 40.02 -23.98 -41.18
C THR A 160 38.60 -23.53 -40.88
N VAL A 161 37.93 -24.23 -39.97
CA VAL A 161 36.61 -23.83 -39.44
C VAL A 161 36.84 -23.14 -38.09
N SER A 162 36.22 -21.99 -37.88
CA SER A 162 36.43 -21.17 -36.67
C SER A 162 36.06 -21.92 -35.39
N ASP A 163 34.98 -22.71 -35.42
CA ASP A 163 34.52 -23.55 -34.30
C ASP A 163 34.41 -25.02 -34.73
N PRO A 164 35.50 -25.81 -34.64
CA PRO A 164 35.54 -27.18 -35.16
C PRO A 164 34.96 -28.25 -34.20
N GLY A 165 34.45 -27.85 -33.03
CA GLY A 165 33.95 -28.77 -32.01
C GLY A 165 32.47 -29.13 -32.17
N PRO A 166 31.98 -30.15 -31.44
CA PRO A 166 30.54 -30.34 -31.28
C PRO A 166 29.98 -29.12 -30.55
N LEU A 167 29.19 -28.32 -31.27
CA LEU A 167 28.58 -27.11 -30.73
C LEU A 167 27.27 -27.48 -30.05
N THR A 168 27.02 -26.95 -28.86
CA THR A 168 25.70 -27.07 -28.22
C THR A 168 24.97 -25.74 -28.29
N LEU A 169 23.79 -25.75 -28.91
CA LEU A 169 22.89 -24.60 -28.99
C LEU A 169 21.58 -24.93 -28.27
N TYR A 170 20.90 -23.91 -27.77
CA TYR A 170 19.53 -24.03 -27.28
C TYR A 170 18.57 -23.50 -28.33
N TYR A 171 17.47 -24.21 -28.55
CA TYR A 171 16.46 -23.77 -29.52
C TYR A 171 15.85 -22.42 -29.14
N SER A 172 15.64 -21.57 -30.14
CA SER A 172 14.84 -20.35 -30.06
C SER A 172 14.12 -20.13 -31.39
N GLU A 173 13.05 -19.34 -31.40
CA GLU A 173 12.38 -19.01 -32.65
C GLU A 173 13.31 -18.20 -33.56
N GLY A 174 13.36 -18.59 -34.84
CA GLY A 174 14.26 -17.96 -35.81
C GLY A 174 15.74 -18.23 -35.54
N LEU A 175 16.10 -19.30 -34.81
CA LEU A 175 17.48 -19.66 -34.55
C LEU A 175 18.28 -19.80 -35.86
N THR A 176 19.34 -19.01 -35.97
CA THR A 176 20.31 -19.11 -37.07
C THR A 176 21.71 -19.32 -36.54
N TYR A 177 22.52 -20.08 -37.29
CA TYR A 177 23.93 -20.28 -36.99
C TYR A 177 24.78 -20.23 -38.25
N SER A 178 25.86 -19.45 -38.25
CA SER A 178 26.78 -19.33 -39.38
C SER A 178 28.05 -20.13 -39.13
N ILE A 179 28.44 -20.95 -40.09
CA ILE A 179 29.70 -21.72 -40.05
C ILE A 179 30.77 -20.93 -40.80
N ASP A 180 31.60 -20.22 -40.05
CA ASP A 180 32.71 -19.49 -40.65
C ASP A 180 33.89 -20.42 -40.92
N ALA A 181 34.35 -20.41 -42.18
CA ALA A 181 35.47 -21.21 -42.64
C ALA A 181 36.35 -20.40 -43.58
N SER A 182 37.66 -20.65 -43.53
CA SER A 182 38.67 -20.02 -44.37
C SER A 182 39.53 -21.05 -45.09
N SER A 183 40.16 -20.62 -46.18
CA SER A 183 41.02 -21.43 -47.03
C SER A 183 42.41 -20.81 -47.11
N ASP A 184 43.45 -21.63 -46.99
CA ASP A 184 44.84 -21.20 -47.18
C ASP A 184 45.23 -21.01 -48.66
N SER A 185 44.48 -21.61 -49.59
CA SER A 185 44.66 -21.45 -51.04
C SER A 185 43.86 -20.29 -51.62
N GLY A 186 42.90 -19.74 -50.87
CA GLY A 186 41.96 -18.73 -51.34
C GLY A 186 40.87 -19.25 -52.27
N LEU A 187 40.78 -20.57 -52.50
CA LEU A 187 39.67 -21.16 -53.23
C LEU A 187 38.35 -21.05 -52.44
N SER A 188 37.22 -21.12 -53.14
CA SER A 188 35.91 -21.07 -52.50
C SER A 188 35.69 -22.26 -51.56
N VAL A 189 34.96 -22.00 -50.47
CA VAL A 189 34.53 -23.01 -49.51
C VAL A 189 33.04 -23.27 -49.72
N ASN A 190 32.67 -24.55 -49.75
CA ASN A 190 31.32 -25.03 -49.95
C ASN A 190 30.79 -25.68 -48.67
N TYR A 191 29.47 -25.59 -48.47
CA TYR A 191 28.78 -26.12 -47.30
C TYR A 191 27.70 -27.08 -47.76
N GLN A 192 27.69 -28.28 -47.20
CA GLN A 192 26.71 -29.31 -47.52
C GLN A 192 26.03 -29.81 -46.26
N PHE A 193 24.71 -29.67 -46.20
CA PHE A 193 23.91 -30.27 -45.13
C PHE A 193 23.83 -31.79 -45.32
N ILE A 194 24.19 -32.55 -44.28
CA ILE A 194 24.29 -34.00 -44.33
C ILE A 194 23.09 -34.67 -43.67
N SER A 195 22.74 -34.27 -42.45
CA SER A 195 21.64 -34.90 -41.70
C SER A 195 21.10 -34.03 -40.57
N GLY A 196 19.84 -34.30 -40.20
CA GLY A 196 19.06 -33.58 -39.20
C GLY A 196 17.72 -33.11 -39.78
N SER A 197 16.72 -32.90 -38.93
CA SER A 197 15.44 -32.31 -39.31
C SER A 197 15.44 -30.79 -39.11
N GLY A 198 14.54 -30.08 -39.79
CA GLY A 198 14.25 -28.67 -39.53
C GLY A 198 15.39 -27.70 -39.83
N VAL A 199 16.25 -28.01 -40.80
CA VAL A 199 17.35 -27.13 -41.22
C VAL A 199 17.16 -26.70 -42.67
N SER A 200 17.35 -25.40 -42.92
CA SER A 200 17.61 -24.87 -44.26
C SER A 200 18.99 -24.22 -44.29
N LEU A 201 19.81 -24.58 -45.27
CA LEU A 201 21.16 -24.04 -45.46
C LEU A 201 21.18 -23.05 -46.62
N SER A 202 21.67 -21.83 -46.38
CA SER A 202 21.89 -20.80 -47.40
C SER A 202 23.30 -20.23 -47.27
N GLY A 203 24.19 -20.56 -48.21
CA GLY A 203 25.61 -20.23 -48.09
C GLY A 203 26.22 -20.92 -46.88
N ASN A 204 26.73 -20.15 -45.92
CA ASN A 204 27.29 -20.65 -44.66
C ASN A 204 26.33 -20.57 -43.47
N THR A 205 25.11 -20.05 -43.65
CA THR A 205 24.14 -19.86 -42.57
C THR A 205 23.08 -20.95 -42.57
N LEU A 206 22.90 -21.60 -41.44
CA LEU A 206 21.81 -22.51 -41.13
C LEU A 206 20.67 -21.72 -40.49
N SER A 207 19.44 -21.91 -40.97
CA SER A 207 18.23 -21.60 -40.21
C SER A 207 17.67 -22.89 -39.62
N ILE A 208 17.48 -22.91 -38.30
CA ILE A 208 17.18 -24.11 -37.51
C ILE A 208 15.80 -23.94 -36.87
N SER A 209 14.92 -24.89 -37.14
CA SER A 209 13.52 -24.93 -36.66
C SER A 209 13.22 -26.17 -35.82
N ASP A 210 14.22 -27.03 -35.57
CA ASP A 210 14.04 -28.27 -34.83
C ASP A 210 15.27 -28.65 -34.00
N ILE A 211 15.06 -29.35 -32.89
CA ILE A 211 16.11 -29.84 -31.98
C ILE A 211 16.81 -31.09 -32.52
N GLY A 212 17.88 -31.53 -31.85
CA GLY A 212 18.69 -32.69 -32.19
C GLY A 212 19.99 -32.33 -32.93
N GLU A 213 20.72 -33.36 -33.33
CA GLU A 213 22.00 -33.24 -34.02
C GLU A 213 21.83 -32.78 -35.47
N LYS A 214 22.60 -31.76 -35.86
CA LYS A 214 22.72 -31.22 -37.23
C LYS A 214 24.14 -31.41 -37.71
N ILE A 215 24.31 -32.06 -38.87
CA ILE A 215 25.63 -32.35 -39.44
C ILE A 215 25.79 -31.56 -40.74
N VAL A 216 26.86 -30.78 -40.84
CA VAL A 216 27.27 -30.07 -42.05
C VAL A 216 28.71 -30.44 -42.39
N ASP A 217 28.94 -30.84 -43.63
CA ASP A 217 30.28 -31.00 -44.16
C ASP A 217 30.70 -29.70 -44.86
N VAL A 218 31.89 -29.21 -44.50
CA VAL A 218 32.55 -28.05 -45.08
C VAL A 218 33.63 -28.59 -46.00
N GLU A 219 33.53 -28.25 -47.29
CA GLU A 219 34.37 -28.79 -48.33
C GLU A 219 35.05 -27.69 -49.13
N GLN A 220 36.24 -28.00 -49.63
CA GLN A 220 36.93 -27.16 -50.59
C GLN A 220 37.45 -28.01 -51.75
N PRO A 221 36.80 -27.91 -52.92
CA PRO A 221 37.28 -28.55 -54.13
C PRO A 221 38.72 -28.13 -54.49
N GLY A 222 39.47 -29.06 -55.06
CA GLY A 222 40.76 -28.77 -55.68
C GLY A 222 40.60 -28.07 -57.03
N ASN A 223 41.73 -27.68 -57.62
CA ASN A 223 41.81 -27.17 -58.99
C ASN A 223 43.02 -27.80 -59.71
N THR A 224 43.56 -27.13 -60.72
CA THR A 224 44.77 -27.58 -61.44
C THR A 224 46.04 -27.58 -60.58
N GLU A 225 46.12 -26.70 -59.58
CA GLU A 225 47.32 -26.46 -58.75
C GLU A 225 47.22 -27.07 -57.36
N TYR A 226 46.00 -27.20 -56.83
CA TYR A 226 45.71 -27.68 -55.47
C TYR A 226 44.92 -28.99 -55.48
N ASN A 227 45.29 -29.92 -54.60
CA ASN A 227 44.49 -31.10 -54.28
C ASN A 227 43.26 -30.69 -53.48
N MET A 228 42.16 -31.44 -53.52
CA MET A 228 40.99 -31.19 -52.65
C MET A 228 41.41 -31.14 -51.17
N ALA A 229 40.88 -30.18 -50.41
CA ALA A 229 41.13 -30.14 -48.96
C ALA A 229 40.45 -31.33 -48.27
N ALA A 230 40.97 -31.75 -47.11
CA ALA A 230 40.25 -32.71 -46.28
C ALA A 230 38.93 -32.08 -45.79
N THR A 231 37.80 -32.76 -46.05
CA THR A 231 36.47 -32.35 -45.57
C THR A 231 36.45 -32.16 -44.06
N ARG A 232 35.86 -31.05 -43.61
CA ARG A 232 35.66 -30.76 -42.18
C ARG A 232 34.20 -30.92 -41.82
N ARG A 233 33.91 -31.81 -40.88
CA ARG A 233 32.56 -32.04 -40.38
C ARG A 233 32.29 -31.16 -39.16
N VAL A 234 31.21 -30.40 -39.22
CA VAL A 234 30.68 -29.62 -38.11
C VAL A 234 29.42 -30.31 -37.59
N ILE A 235 29.40 -30.58 -36.28
CA ILE A 235 28.29 -31.21 -35.58
C ILE A 235 27.69 -30.19 -34.62
N ILE A 236 26.41 -29.90 -34.78
CA ILE A 236 25.68 -28.94 -33.94
C ILE A 236 24.55 -29.70 -33.23
N ASN A 237 24.65 -29.79 -31.91
CA ASN A 237 23.64 -30.38 -31.04
C ASN A 237 22.69 -29.28 -30.56
N VAL A 238 21.46 -29.29 -31.06
CA VAL A 238 20.43 -28.33 -30.65
C VAL A 238 19.58 -28.96 -29.55
N LEU A 239 19.68 -28.44 -28.33
CA LEU A 239 18.90 -28.87 -27.18
C LEU A 239 17.57 -28.08 -27.10
N PRO A 240 16.56 -28.59 -26.36
CA PRO A 240 15.36 -27.82 -26.09
C PRO A 240 15.67 -26.44 -25.52
N GLY A 241 15.01 -25.41 -26.02
CA GLY A 241 15.15 -24.04 -25.56
C GLY A 241 14.75 -23.90 -24.09
N ILE A 242 15.46 -23.06 -23.34
CA ILE A 242 15.12 -22.80 -21.94
C ILE A 242 13.93 -21.85 -21.90
N THR A 243 12.86 -22.26 -21.24
CA THR A 243 11.70 -21.40 -21.00
C THR A 243 11.99 -20.45 -19.85
N VAL A 244 11.84 -19.15 -20.11
CA VAL A 244 12.02 -18.09 -19.10
C VAL A 244 10.71 -17.32 -18.98
N LEU A 245 10.15 -17.28 -17.78
CA LEU A 245 8.98 -16.49 -17.42
C LEU A 245 9.38 -15.28 -16.59
N SER A 246 8.75 -14.13 -16.84
CA SER A 246 8.99 -12.88 -16.10
C SER A 246 7.70 -12.09 -15.90
N ASN A 247 7.77 -11.06 -15.05
CA ASN A 247 6.65 -10.16 -14.71
C ASN A 247 5.52 -10.82 -13.89
N LEU A 248 5.88 -11.65 -12.90
CA LEU A 248 4.95 -12.07 -11.86
C LEU A 248 5.28 -11.33 -10.56
N ASP A 249 4.63 -10.19 -10.37
CA ASP A 249 4.72 -9.39 -9.15
C ASP A 249 3.30 -9.00 -8.74
N LEU A 250 2.98 -9.17 -7.45
CA LEU A 250 1.65 -8.98 -6.90
C LEU A 250 1.74 -8.07 -5.66
N PRO A 251 0.91 -7.03 -5.56
CA PRO A 251 0.89 -6.17 -4.38
C PRO A 251 0.25 -6.89 -3.19
N ASP A 252 0.63 -6.53 -1.97
CA ASP A 252 -0.09 -6.95 -0.76
C ASP A 252 -1.52 -6.36 -0.76
N LYS A 253 -2.44 -7.10 -0.16
CA LYS A 253 -3.87 -6.77 -0.10
C LYS A 253 -4.44 -7.00 1.29
N ILE A 254 -5.63 -6.48 1.54
CA ILE A 254 -6.45 -6.86 2.70
C ILE A 254 -7.68 -7.65 2.25
N PHE A 255 -8.28 -8.43 3.14
CA PHE A 255 -9.38 -9.33 2.78
C PHE A 255 -10.61 -8.61 2.19
N THR A 256 -10.84 -7.37 2.59
CA THR A 256 -11.93 -6.51 2.09
C THR A 256 -11.64 -5.86 0.73
N ASP A 257 -10.44 -6.00 0.18
CA ASP A 257 -10.11 -5.50 -1.16
C ASP A 257 -10.83 -6.30 -2.25
N ASP A 258 -11.24 -5.60 -3.31
CA ASP A 258 -11.79 -6.24 -4.51
C ASP A 258 -10.76 -7.14 -5.23
N SER A 259 -11.26 -8.21 -5.86
CA SER A 259 -10.48 -9.04 -6.78
C SER A 259 -9.93 -8.24 -7.96
N PHE A 260 -8.66 -8.41 -8.30
CA PHE A 260 -7.94 -7.52 -9.21
C PHE A 260 -7.25 -8.23 -10.38
N THR A 261 -7.06 -7.50 -11.48
CA THR A 261 -6.25 -7.95 -12.63
C THR A 261 -4.78 -7.61 -12.40
N PHE A 262 -3.88 -8.46 -12.88
CA PHE A 262 -2.43 -8.23 -12.86
C PHE A 262 -1.85 -8.27 -14.27
N PRO A 263 -0.69 -7.63 -14.53
CA PRO A 263 -0.03 -7.73 -15.83
C PRO A 263 0.23 -9.20 -16.20
N PRO A 264 -0.08 -9.63 -17.44
CA PRO A 264 0.15 -11.01 -17.84
C PRO A 264 1.65 -11.34 -17.77
N VAL A 265 1.95 -12.54 -17.27
CA VAL A 265 3.33 -13.06 -17.23
C VAL A 265 3.83 -13.20 -18.67
N THR A 266 5.05 -12.74 -18.91
CA THR A 266 5.65 -12.79 -20.24
C THR A 266 6.56 -14.00 -20.36
N SER A 267 6.59 -14.62 -21.54
CA SER A 267 7.47 -15.74 -21.87
C SER A 267 8.36 -15.41 -23.06
N ASN A 268 9.55 -16.00 -23.10
CA ASN A 268 10.44 -15.96 -24.26
C ASN A 268 10.01 -16.87 -25.42
N ARG A 269 8.85 -17.53 -25.31
CA ARG A 269 8.28 -18.40 -26.35
C ARG A 269 6.75 -18.36 -26.37
N PRO A 270 6.11 -18.72 -27.48
CA PRO A 270 4.66 -18.88 -27.53
C PRO A 270 4.19 -20.09 -26.73
N GLY A 271 2.95 -20.02 -26.26
CA GLY A 271 2.29 -21.10 -25.52
C GLY A 271 1.45 -20.57 -24.36
N GLU A 272 0.53 -21.40 -23.89
CA GLU A 272 -0.32 -21.09 -22.74
C GLU A 272 0.49 -21.08 -21.44
N ILE A 273 0.18 -20.12 -20.55
CA ILE A 273 0.72 -20.04 -19.20
C ILE A 273 -0.42 -20.38 -18.24
N ILE A 274 -0.16 -21.36 -17.38
CA ILE A 274 -1.11 -21.86 -16.38
C ILE A 274 -0.73 -21.25 -15.04
N TYR A 275 -1.74 -20.84 -14.26
CA TYR A 275 -1.54 -20.28 -12.92
C TYR A 275 -2.07 -21.23 -11.87
N THR A 276 -1.34 -21.40 -10.78
CA THR A 276 -1.73 -22.22 -9.62
C THR A 276 -1.51 -21.43 -8.34
N SER A 277 -2.40 -21.61 -7.36
CA SER A 277 -2.20 -21.14 -5.99
C SER A 277 -1.81 -22.31 -5.10
N SER A 278 -0.88 -22.08 -4.16
CA SER A 278 -0.59 -23.05 -3.11
C SER A 278 -1.72 -23.21 -2.09
N ASP A 279 -2.58 -22.19 -1.97
CA ASP A 279 -3.74 -22.19 -1.07
C ASP A 279 -4.92 -21.41 -1.69
N PRO A 280 -5.85 -22.12 -2.36
CA PRO A 280 -7.04 -21.50 -2.94
C PRO A 280 -8.01 -20.88 -1.93
N SER A 281 -7.91 -21.21 -0.63
CA SER A 281 -8.76 -20.59 0.40
C SER A 281 -8.36 -19.15 0.69
N VAL A 282 -7.08 -18.80 0.48
CA VAL A 282 -6.58 -17.41 0.56
C VAL A 282 -6.82 -16.68 -0.75
N ALA A 283 -6.30 -17.20 -1.86
CA ALA A 283 -6.49 -16.61 -3.17
C ALA A 283 -6.29 -17.60 -4.32
N GLN A 284 -6.92 -17.32 -5.47
CA GLN A 284 -6.81 -18.13 -6.69
C GLN A 284 -6.80 -17.26 -7.94
N VAL A 285 -6.24 -17.79 -9.04
CA VAL A 285 -6.24 -17.09 -10.34
C VAL A 285 -7.38 -17.62 -11.22
N ILE A 286 -8.40 -16.79 -11.47
CA ILE A 286 -9.54 -17.13 -12.34
C ILE A 286 -9.70 -16.04 -13.40
N GLY A 287 -9.71 -16.44 -14.68
CA GLY A 287 -9.96 -15.52 -15.79
C GLY A 287 -8.98 -14.35 -15.89
N GLY A 288 -7.72 -14.54 -15.46
CA GLY A 288 -6.68 -13.50 -15.43
C GLY A 288 -6.80 -12.52 -14.26
N LYS A 289 -7.63 -12.82 -13.26
CA LYS A 289 -7.76 -12.05 -12.01
C LYS A 289 -7.24 -12.87 -10.84
N ILE A 290 -6.63 -12.19 -9.88
CA ILE A 290 -6.47 -12.71 -8.52
C ILE A 290 -7.83 -12.53 -7.83
N VAL A 291 -8.44 -13.64 -7.44
CA VAL A 291 -9.65 -13.69 -6.64
C VAL A 291 -9.23 -13.91 -5.19
N ILE A 292 -9.52 -12.93 -4.34
CA ILE A 292 -9.26 -12.98 -2.89
C ILE A 292 -10.43 -13.72 -2.25
N ASN A 293 -10.13 -14.76 -1.48
CA ASN A 293 -11.10 -15.65 -0.85
C ASN A 293 -10.97 -15.67 0.69
N GLY A 294 -9.82 -15.28 1.25
CA GLY A 294 -9.57 -15.32 2.69
C GLY A 294 -8.27 -14.63 3.07
N VAL A 295 -8.09 -14.43 4.38
CA VAL A 295 -6.88 -13.88 5.01
C VAL A 295 -5.76 -14.93 4.99
N GLY A 296 -4.51 -14.48 4.80
CA GLY A 296 -3.32 -15.31 4.94
C GLY A 296 -2.28 -15.06 3.86
N SER A 297 -1.41 -16.03 3.64
CA SER A 297 -0.40 -15.98 2.58
C SER A 297 -0.48 -17.20 1.69
N CYS A 298 -0.41 -17.00 0.37
CA CYS A 298 -0.31 -18.07 -0.60
C CYS A 298 0.79 -17.78 -1.63
N THR A 299 1.30 -18.81 -2.29
CA THR A 299 2.24 -18.65 -3.41
C THR A 299 1.49 -18.82 -4.72
N ILE A 300 1.51 -17.78 -5.55
CA ILE A 300 1.01 -17.85 -6.92
C ILE A 300 2.17 -18.26 -7.83
N THR A 301 1.97 -19.34 -8.57
CA THR A 301 2.96 -19.87 -9.51
C THR A 301 2.40 -19.81 -10.93
N ALA A 302 3.15 -19.20 -11.83
CA ALA A 302 2.91 -19.27 -13.28
C ALA A 302 3.81 -20.37 -13.87
N ILE A 303 3.22 -21.30 -14.61
CA ILE A 303 3.89 -22.46 -15.19
C ILE A 303 3.63 -22.46 -16.69
N GLN A 304 4.68 -22.64 -17.48
CA GLN A 304 4.56 -22.92 -18.91
C GLN A 304 5.14 -24.30 -19.19
N GLU A 305 4.25 -25.23 -19.52
CA GLU A 305 4.56 -26.65 -19.63
C GLU A 305 5.62 -26.98 -20.68
N SER A 306 6.44 -27.99 -20.40
CA SER A 306 7.46 -28.43 -21.36
C SER A 306 6.83 -28.84 -22.69
N THR A 307 7.55 -28.58 -23.77
CA THR A 307 7.20 -29.09 -25.10
C THR A 307 8.38 -29.88 -25.64
N ARG A 308 8.23 -30.46 -26.82
CA ARG A 308 9.35 -31.10 -27.51
C ARG A 308 10.51 -30.13 -27.77
N LEU A 309 10.24 -28.84 -28.03
CA LEU A 309 11.23 -27.84 -28.42
C LEU A 309 11.75 -27.00 -27.24
N TYR A 310 11.09 -27.04 -26.08
CA TYR A 310 11.42 -26.18 -24.94
C TYR A 310 11.23 -26.90 -23.60
N THR A 311 12.10 -26.63 -22.64
CA THR A 311 11.96 -27.11 -21.26
C THR A 311 10.73 -26.49 -20.58
N GLN A 312 10.27 -27.05 -19.46
CA GLN A 312 9.30 -26.34 -18.62
C GLN A 312 9.97 -25.08 -18.03
N GLY A 313 9.17 -24.03 -17.82
CA GLY A 313 9.58 -22.86 -17.06
C GLY A 313 8.50 -22.48 -16.06
N TYR A 314 8.90 -21.96 -14.91
CA TYR A 314 7.99 -21.46 -13.88
C TYR A 314 8.55 -20.19 -13.24
N THR A 315 7.66 -19.38 -12.70
CA THR A 315 7.99 -18.25 -11.82
C THR A 315 6.92 -18.17 -10.73
N SER A 316 7.29 -17.73 -9.54
CA SER A 316 6.40 -17.70 -8.39
C SER A 316 6.62 -16.45 -7.56
N THR A 317 5.55 -15.94 -6.97
CA THR A 317 5.60 -14.88 -5.96
C THR A 317 4.70 -15.22 -4.79
N VAL A 318 5.04 -14.71 -3.60
CA VAL A 318 4.17 -14.77 -2.43
C VAL A 318 3.15 -13.65 -2.55
N PHE A 319 1.89 -13.98 -2.34
CA PHE A 319 0.79 -13.04 -2.27
C PHE A 319 0.24 -13.06 -0.84
N PHE A 320 0.22 -11.89 -0.21
CA PHE A 320 -0.24 -11.70 1.15
C PHE A 320 -1.57 -10.95 1.16
N VAL A 321 -2.54 -11.53 1.89
CA VAL A 321 -3.84 -10.92 2.20
C VAL A 321 -3.88 -10.73 3.72
N GLY A 322 -3.72 -9.50 4.17
CA GLY A 322 -3.89 -9.14 5.57
C GLY A 322 -5.35 -9.10 6.00
N ASP A 323 -5.55 -9.09 7.30
CA ASP A 323 -6.80 -8.68 7.93
C ASP A 323 -6.60 -7.32 8.59
N THR A 324 -7.66 -6.53 8.67
CA THR A 324 -7.62 -5.30 9.49
C THR A 324 -7.90 -5.69 10.94
N ASP A 325 -7.41 -4.92 11.90
CA ASP A 325 -7.64 -5.13 13.33
C ASP A 325 -7.88 -3.72 13.91
N ASN A 326 -9.15 -3.34 13.96
CA ASN A 326 -9.55 -1.95 14.21
C ASN A 326 -9.37 -1.54 15.67
N ASP A 327 -9.57 -2.44 16.61
CA ASP A 327 -9.46 -2.18 18.05
C ASP A 327 -8.13 -2.68 18.66
N ASN A 328 -7.29 -3.34 17.86
CA ASN A 328 -5.95 -3.81 18.20
C ASN A 328 -5.93 -4.86 19.32
N ASP A 329 -6.94 -5.72 19.35
CA ASP A 329 -7.06 -6.79 20.35
C ASP A 329 -6.27 -8.07 19.97
N GLY A 330 -5.81 -8.13 18.70
CA GLY A 330 -5.02 -9.22 18.15
C GLY A 330 -5.83 -10.25 17.35
N ILE A 331 -7.14 -10.06 17.23
CA ILE A 331 -8.05 -10.77 16.33
C ILE A 331 -8.35 -9.84 15.15
N GLY A 332 -8.34 -10.36 13.93
CA GLY A 332 -8.64 -9.54 12.76
C GLY A 332 -10.15 -9.36 12.60
N ASP A 333 -10.59 -8.19 12.12
CA ASP A 333 -11.98 -7.76 11.91
C ASP A 333 -12.85 -8.84 11.22
N SER A 334 -12.27 -9.68 10.35
CA SER A 334 -13.02 -10.72 9.65
C SER A 334 -13.34 -11.97 10.49
N PHE A 335 -12.66 -12.13 11.63
CA PHE A 335 -12.84 -13.19 12.61
C PHE A 335 -13.22 -12.67 13.99
N ASP A 336 -13.35 -11.35 14.13
CA ASP A 336 -13.67 -10.67 15.37
C ASP A 336 -15.19 -10.54 15.55
N ASN A 337 -15.73 -11.10 16.64
CA ASN A 337 -17.14 -10.97 17.00
C ASN A 337 -17.49 -9.63 17.65
N CYS A 338 -16.49 -8.80 17.97
CA CYS A 338 -16.65 -7.39 18.33
C CYS A 338 -15.62 -6.48 17.61
N PRO A 339 -15.75 -6.24 16.28
CA PRO A 339 -14.74 -5.57 15.42
C PRO A 339 -14.30 -4.14 15.81
N THR A 340 -14.82 -3.58 16.89
CA THR A 340 -14.50 -2.23 17.38
C THR A 340 -14.31 -2.18 18.90
N VAL A 341 -14.43 -3.30 19.60
CA VAL A 341 -14.35 -3.41 21.06
C VAL A 341 -13.44 -4.58 21.43
N ALA A 342 -12.22 -4.25 21.85
CA ALA A 342 -11.17 -5.25 22.08
C ALA A 342 -11.59 -6.35 23.08
N ASN A 343 -11.71 -7.58 22.58
CA ASN A 343 -12.09 -8.77 23.33
C ASN A 343 -11.26 -10.01 22.86
N PRO A 344 -9.97 -10.09 23.24
CA PRO A 344 -9.06 -11.12 22.70
C PRO A 344 -9.46 -12.58 22.98
N ASP A 345 -10.41 -12.82 23.89
CA ASP A 345 -10.96 -14.14 24.20
C ASP A 345 -12.19 -14.51 23.36
N GLN A 346 -12.77 -13.56 22.62
CA GLN A 346 -13.86 -13.75 21.66
C GLN A 346 -15.03 -14.52 22.26
N ARG A 347 -15.33 -14.24 23.53
CA ARG A 347 -16.44 -14.90 24.22
C ARG A 347 -17.76 -14.43 23.60
N ASP A 348 -18.61 -15.40 23.32
CA ASP A 348 -19.95 -15.28 22.75
C ASP A 348 -20.75 -16.40 23.42
N THR A 349 -21.70 -16.03 24.29
CA THR A 349 -22.33 -16.96 25.25
C THR A 349 -23.55 -17.65 24.65
N ASP A 350 -24.28 -16.98 23.77
CA ASP A 350 -25.43 -17.54 23.04
C ASP A 350 -25.10 -18.09 21.64
N GLY A 351 -23.94 -17.73 21.08
CA GLY A 351 -23.48 -18.16 19.77
C GLY A 351 -24.13 -17.43 18.60
N ASP A 352 -24.66 -16.22 18.78
CA ASP A 352 -25.33 -15.45 17.74
C ASP A 352 -24.35 -14.72 16.78
N GLY A 353 -23.09 -14.63 17.18
CA GLY A 353 -21.99 -14.03 16.43
C GLY A 353 -21.57 -12.63 16.88
N ALA A 354 -22.27 -12.01 17.83
CA ALA A 354 -21.80 -10.86 18.59
C ALA A 354 -21.04 -11.36 19.85
N GLY A 355 -19.92 -10.70 20.17
CA GLY A 355 -19.19 -11.05 21.40
C GLY A 355 -19.81 -10.39 22.62
N ASN A 356 -19.62 -11.00 23.79
CA ASN A 356 -20.18 -10.52 25.06
C ASN A 356 -19.80 -9.07 25.47
N LEU A 357 -18.83 -8.44 24.79
CA LEU A 357 -18.45 -7.04 25.06
C LEU A 357 -19.17 -6.03 24.16
N CYS A 358 -19.82 -6.49 23.10
CA CYS A 358 -20.54 -5.67 22.14
C CYS A 358 -21.98 -6.16 21.89
N ASP A 359 -22.38 -7.26 22.51
CA ASP A 359 -23.77 -7.66 22.68
C ASP A 359 -24.44 -6.83 23.79
N LEU A 360 -25.76 -6.66 23.69
CA LEU A 360 -26.60 -6.04 24.71
C LEU A 360 -27.40 -7.06 25.52
N ASP A 361 -27.44 -8.31 25.08
CA ASP A 361 -28.14 -9.44 25.69
C ASP A 361 -27.26 -10.69 25.52
N ASP A 362 -26.31 -10.86 26.45
CA ASP A 362 -25.20 -11.82 26.41
C ASP A 362 -25.67 -13.30 26.31
N ASP A 363 -26.90 -13.64 26.69
CA ASP A 363 -27.47 -15.00 26.62
C ASP A 363 -28.77 -15.13 25.79
N ASN A 364 -29.24 -14.03 25.21
CA ASN A 364 -30.40 -13.93 24.33
C ASN A 364 -31.70 -14.45 24.99
N ASP A 365 -31.87 -14.23 26.28
CA ASP A 365 -33.07 -14.61 27.04
C ASP A 365 -34.25 -13.61 26.88
N GLY A 366 -33.97 -12.44 26.30
CA GLY A 366 -34.92 -11.36 26.06
C GLY A 366 -34.79 -10.18 27.03
N TRP A 367 -33.90 -10.25 28.01
CA TRP A 367 -33.54 -9.16 28.92
C TRP A 367 -32.14 -8.66 28.63
N THR A 368 -31.97 -7.34 28.55
CA THR A 368 -30.63 -6.79 28.32
C THR A 368 -29.75 -6.96 29.55
N ASP A 369 -28.44 -7.12 29.36
CA ASP A 369 -27.42 -7.18 30.42
C ASP A 369 -27.58 -6.09 31.48
N GLU A 370 -27.96 -4.88 31.07
CA GLU A 370 -28.15 -3.73 31.96
C GLU A 370 -29.32 -3.96 32.94
N VAL A 371 -30.42 -4.54 32.47
CA VAL A 371 -31.60 -4.85 33.29
C VAL A 371 -31.28 -6.00 34.24
N GLU A 372 -30.64 -7.05 33.75
CA GLU A 372 -30.29 -8.21 34.55
C GLU A 372 -29.31 -7.89 35.67
N VAL A 373 -28.27 -7.09 35.37
CA VAL A 373 -27.34 -6.58 36.39
C VAL A 373 -28.09 -5.75 37.44
N THR A 374 -29.09 -4.97 37.02
CA THR A 374 -29.91 -4.16 37.91
C THR A 374 -30.81 -5.03 38.79
N CYS A 375 -31.42 -6.07 38.23
CA CYS A 375 -32.27 -7.03 38.94
C CYS A 375 -31.50 -8.12 39.70
N GLY A 376 -30.18 -8.18 39.53
CA GLY A 376 -29.30 -9.13 40.21
C GLY A 376 -29.36 -10.56 39.64
N THR A 377 -29.79 -10.70 38.39
CA THR A 377 -29.72 -11.95 37.63
C THR A 377 -28.40 -12.06 36.86
N ASP A 378 -28.05 -13.26 36.41
CA ASP A 378 -26.81 -13.53 35.69
C ASP A 378 -27.04 -13.45 34.18
N ALA A 379 -26.57 -12.37 33.56
CA ALA A 379 -26.70 -12.09 32.13
C ALA A 379 -25.94 -13.04 31.20
N ARG A 380 -25.57 -14.23 31.66
CA ARG A 380 -24.87 -15.25 30.88
C ARG A 380 -25.47 -16.63 31.08
N ASP A 381 -26.64 -16.68 31.68
CA ASP A 381 -27.38 -17.87 32.01
C ASP A 381 -28.83 -17.68 31.58
N LEU A 382 -29.18 -18.19 30.41
CA LEU A 382 -30.51 -18.18 29.79
C LEU A 382 -31.68 -18.58 30.72
N ASP A 383 -31.42 -19.32 31.81
CA ASP A 383 -32.43 -19.71 32.80
C ASP A 383 -32.55 -18.72 33.98
N SER A 384 -31.68 -17.72 34.06
CA SER A 384 -31.57 -16.71 35.10
C SER A 384 -32.26 -15.40 34.68
N VAL A 385 -33.58 -15.44 34.48
CA VAL A 385 -34.33 -14.25 34.04
C VAL A 385 -34.79 -13.37 35.22
N PRO A 386 -34.85 -12.03 35.06
CA PRO A 386 -35.57 -11.14 35.96
C PRO A 386 -37.03 -11.58 36.19
N LEU A 387 -37.55 -11.33 37.40
CA LEU A 387 -38.97 -11.53 37.67
C LEU A 387 -39.76 -10.40 37.03
N ASP A 388 -40.83 -10.76 36.33
CA ASP A 388 -41.78 -9.87 35.66
C ASP A 388 -43.17 -10.47 35.93
N THR A 389 -43.91 -9.84 36.84
CA THR A 389 -45.11 -10.38 37.47
C THR A 389 -46.34 -10.18 36.59
N ASP A 390 -46.46 -9.02 35.95
CA ASP A 390 -47.57 -8.66 35.07
C ASP A 390 -47.32 -9.02 33.58
N LYS A 391 -46.05 -9.23 33.20
CA LYS A 391 -45.57 -9.59 31.86
C LYS A 391 -45.70 -8.49 30.83
N ASP A 392 -45.54 -7.23 31.23
CA ASP A 392 -45.53 -6.11 30.28
C ASP A 392 -44.15 -5.86 29.63
N GLY A 393 -43.10 -6.51 30.15
CA GLY A 393 -41.73 -6.42 29.66
C GLY A 393 -40.83 -5.48 30.48
N GLU A 394 -41.31 -4.95 31.61
CA GLU A 394 -40.48 -4.35 32.64
C GLU A 394 -40.34 -5.33 33.81
N ALA A 395 -39.13 -5.49 34.34
CA ALA A 395 -38.90 -6.41 35.44
C ALA A 395 -39.30 -5.74 36.75
N ASN A 396 -39.85 -6.49 37.71
CA ASN A 396 -40.26 -6.02 39.04
C ASN A 396 -39.22 -5.17 39.80
N CYS A 397 -37.93 -5.31 39.45
CA CYS A 397 -36.88 -4.55 40.12
C CYS A 397 -36.75 -3.09 39.63
N ILE A 398 -37.31 -2.79 38.45
CA ILE A 398 -37.31 -1.47 37.80
C ILE A 398 -38.73 -0.98 37.45
N ASP A 399 -39.70 -1.89 37.43
CA ASP A 399 -41.11 -1.57 37.33
C ASP A 399 -41.58 -0.85 38.60
N THR A 400 -42.53 0.07 38.42
CA THR A 400 -43.16 0.84 39.49
C THR A 400 -44.56 0.34 39.82
N ASP A 401 -45.13 -0.57 39.04
CA ASP A 401 -46.46 -1.16 39.22
C ASP A 401 -46.38 -2.64 38.84
N ASP A 402 -45.78 -3.43 39.72
CA ASP A 402 -45.33 -4.80 39.44
C ASP A 402 -46.47 -5.77 39.00
N ASP A 403 -47.72 -5.44 39.29
CA ASP A 403 -48.90 -6.25 38.92
C ASP A 403 -49.89 -5.55 37.97
N ASN A 404 -49.62 -4.28 37.63
CA ASN A 404 -50.33 -3.45 36.67
C ASN A 404 -51.81 -3.28 36.98
N ASP A 405 -52.14 -3.16 38.27
CA ASP A 405 -53.48 -2.82 38.73
C ASP A 405 -53.76 -1.31 38.74
N GLY A 406 -52.71 -0.50 38.50
CA GLY A 406 -52.76 0.94 38.35
C GLY A 406 -52.29 1.71 39.58
N TRP A 407 -51.74 1.03 40.59
CA TRP A 407 -51.14 1.62 41.78
C TRP A 407 -49.64 1.40 41.83
N ASP A 408 -48.91 2.44 42.22
CA ASP A 408 -47.46 2.34 42.36
C ASP A 408 -47.11 1.44 43.57
N ASP A 409 -46.15 0.54 43.37
CA ASP A 409 -45.51 -0.33 44.34
C ASP A 409 -45.24 0.35 45.70
N GLN A 410 -44.82 1.61 45.66
CA GLN A 410 -44.51 2.41 46.84
C GLN A 410 -45.78 2.89 47.56
N VAL A 411 -46.85 3.20 46.83
CA VAL A 411 -48.17 3.54 47.38
C VAL A 411 -48.78 2.31 48.04
N GLU A 412 -48.75 1.18 47.37
CA GLU A 412 -49.27 -0.08 47.90
C GLU A 412 -48.58 -0.55 49.17
N LYS A 413 -47.24 -0.52 49.18
CA LYS A 413 -46.45 -0.77 50.41
C LYS A 413 -46.82 0.20 51.54
N THR A 414 -47.16 1.44 51.22
CA THR A 414 -47.57 2.45 52.21
C THR A 414 -48.99 2.19 52.73
N CYS A 415 -49.91 1.79 51.85
CA CYS A 415 -51.29 1.45 52.19
C CYS A 415 -51.45 0.02 52.74
N GLY A 416 -50.40 -0.79 52.70
CA GLY A 416 -50.38 -2.15 53.24
C GLY A 416 -51.03 -3.19 52.33
N THR A 417 -51.11 -2.90 51.03
CA THR A 417 -51.51 -3.85 49.99
C THR A 417 -50.31 -4.61 49.42
N ASP A 418 -50.56 -5.68 48.67
CA ASP A 418 -49.53 -6.56 48.09
C ASP A 418 -49.25 -6.16 46.64
N PRO A 419 -48.07 -5.59 46.32
CA PRO A 419 -47.77 -5.09 44.96
C PRO A 419 -47.60 -6.15 43.88
N LEU A 420 -47.78 -7.43 44.22
CA LEU A 420 -47.62 -8.55 43.32
C LEU A 420 -48.96 -9.26 43.03
N ASP A 421 -50.07 -8.74 43.56
CA ASP A 421 -51.40 -9.30 43.44
C ASP A 421 -52.38 -8.23 42.95
N PRO A 422 -52.76 -8.24 41.66
CA PRO A 422 -53.55 -7.17 41.06
C PRO A 422 -55.02 -7.12 41.53
N SER A 423 -55.35 -7.96 42.52
CA SER A 423 -56.62 -7.93 43.24
C SER A 423 -56.52 -7.24 44.60
N SER A 424 -55.31 -6.86 45.01
CA SER A 424 -54.97 -6.20 46.27
C SER A 424 -54.79 -4.70 46.05
N VAL A 425 -55.82 -3.98 45.60
CA VAL A 425 -55.73 -2.52 45.40
C VAL A 425 -55.88 -1.74 46.71
N PRO A 426 -55.19 -0.59 46.87
CA PRO A 426 -55.51 0.43 47.87
C PRO A 426 -56.97 0.89 47.80
N VAL A 427 -57.50 1.35 48.93
CA VAL A 427 -58.82 2.00 48.97
C VAL A 427 -58.66 3.43 48.46
N ASP A 428 -59.54 3.84 47.56
CA ASP A 428 -59.64 5.15 46.93
C ASP A 428 -61.14 5.51 46.91
N THR A 429 -61.55 6.38 47.83
CA THR A 429 -62.97 6.59 48.16
C THR A 429 -63.64 7.58 47.22
N ASP A 430 -62.92 8.59 46.74
CA ASP A 430 -63.40 9.59 45.79
C ASP A 430 -63.06 9.25 44.31
N GLY A 431 -62.11 8.34 44.10
CA GLY A 431 -61.71 7.84 42.79
C GLY A 431 -60.73 8.75 42.03
N ASP A 432 -60.01 9.64 42.72
CA ASP A 432 -59.08 10.58 42.10
C ASP A 432 -57.68 9.98 41.79
N LYS A 433 -57.45 8.74 42.21
CA LYS A 433 -56.20 7.96 42.14
C LYS A 433 -55.13 8.35 43.17
N ILE A 434 -55.56 8.91 44.29
CA ILE A 434 -54.78 9.03 45.50
C ILE A 434 -55.44 8.08 46.51
N ALA A 435 -54.66 7.14 47.04
CA ALA A 435 -55.22 6.17 47.96
C ALA A 435 -55.50 6.84 49.30
N ASN A 436 -56.59 6.48 49.97
CA ASN A 436 -57.00 7.04 51.27
C ASN A 436 -55.87 7.07 52.34
N CYS A 437 -54.90 6.17 52.23
CA CYS A 437 -53.80 6.11 53.20
C CYS A 437 -52.77 7.25 53.06
N ILE A 438 -52.79 7.95 51.93
CA ILE A 438 -51.91 9.07 51.57
C ILE A 438 -52.69 10.29 51.05
N ASP A 439 -54.00 10.15 50.83
CA ASP A 439 -54.90 11.26 50.59
C ASP A 439 -55.11 12.05 51.88
N SER A 440 -55.43 13.32 51.72
CA SER A 440 -55.79 14.22 52.81
C SER A 440 -57.25 14.66 52.78
N ASP A 441 -57.98 14.33 51.72
CA ASP A 441 -59.41 14.59 51.50
C ASP A 441 -60.01 13.33 50.83
N ASP A 442 -60.22 12.31 51.65
CA ASP A 442 -60.53 10.94 51.23
C ASP A 442 -61.82 10.83 50.38
N ASP A 443 -62.78 11.74 50.55
CA ASP A 443 -64.06 11.73 49.83
C ASP A 443 -64.22 12.86 48.79
N GLY A 444 -63.24 13.75 48.70
CA GLY A 444 -63.10 14.76 47.66
C GLY A 444 -64.13 15.88 47.76
N ASP A 445 -64.69 16.15 48.94
CA ASP A 445 -65.68 17.20 49.15
C ASP A 445 -65.07 18.60 49.40
N GLY A 446 -63.75 18.65 49.54
CA GLY A 446 -62.95 19.86 49.69
C GLY A 446 -62.52 20.16 51.12
N TRP A 447 -62.86 19.31 52.08
CA TRP A 447 -62.43 19.39 53.48
C TRP A 447 -61.41 18.30 53.80
N ALA A 448 -60.38 18.65 54.58
CA ALA A 448 -59.34 17.68 54.89
C ALA A 448 -59.80 16.69 55.98
N ASP A 449 -59.40 15.42 55.90
CA ASP A 449 -59.84 14.37 56.84
C ASP A 449 -59.59 14.72 58.31
N GLU A 450 -58.45 15.39 58.57
CA GLU A 450 -58.06 15.87 59.90
C GLU A 450 -59.04 16.93 60.41
N GLU A 451 -59.44 17.86 59.55
CA GLU A 451 -60.39 18.92 59.86
C GLU A 451 -61.79 18.35 60.09
N GLU A 452 -62.23 17.47 59.20
CA GLU A 452 -63.51 16.78 59.30
C GLU A 452 -63.65 15.96 60.58
N THR A 453 -62.63 15.17 60.90
CA THR A 453 -62.57 14.40 62.15
C THR A 453 -62.65 15.33 63.37
N ASN A 454 -61.98 16.48 63.33
CA ASN A 454 -61.97 17.45 64.43
C ASN A 454 -63.30 18.19 64.58
N CYS A 455 -64.00 18.45 63.48
CA CYS A 455 -65.26 19.17 63.42
C CYS A 455 -66.49 18.26 63.47
N GLY A 456 -66.28 16.94 63.45
CA GLY A 456 -67.29 15.92 63.67
C GLY A 456 -68.06 15.49 62.43
N SER A 457 -67.54 15.77 61.23
CA SER A 457 -67.99 15.20 59.97
C SER A 457 -67.25 13.87 59.66
N ASP A 458 -67.60 13.20 58.56
CA ASP A 458 -67.17 11.82 58.27
C ASP A 458 -66.32 11.85 57.01
N PRO A 459 -64.99 11.64 57.09
CA PRO A 459 -64.07 11.87 55.99
C PRO A 459 -64.17 10.88 54.83
N LEU A 460 -65.15 9.97 54.87
CA LEU A 460 -65.39 8.97 53.82
C LEU A 460 -66.76 9.16 53.16
N ASP A 461 -67.47 10.25 53.45
CA ASP A 461 -68.80 10.54 52.97
C ASP A 461 -68.92 12.02 52.59
N ALA A 462 -68.70 12.32 51.30
CA ALA A 462 -68.75 13.65 50.71
C ALA A 462 -70.08 14.43 50.88
N SER A 463 -71.08 13.83 51.53
CA SER A 463 -72.30 14.49 51.95
C SER A 463 -72.28 14.99 53.40
N SER A 464 -71.19 14.75 54.12
CA SER A 464 -70.95 15.06 55.51
C SER A 464 -69.71 15.94 55.62
N TYR A 465 -69.89 17.27 55.57
CA TYR A 465 -68.83 18.27 55.69
C TYR A 465 -68.94 19.11 56.98
N PRO A 466 -67.85 19.75 57.42
CA PRO A 466 -67.85 20.78 58.46
C PRO A 466 -68.80 21.93 58.14
N ILE A 467 -69.44 22.51 59.16
CA ILE A 467 -70.30 23.68 58.97
C ILE A 467 -69.39 24.90 58.76
N ASP A 468 -69.66 25.66 57.70
CA ASP A 468 -69.06 26.96 57.37
C ASP A 468 -70.24 27.93 57.17
N THR A 469 -70.43 28.84 58.14
CA THR A 469 -71.66 29.63 58.27
C THR A 469 -71.66 30.87 57.40
N ASP A 470 -70.50 31.50 57.17
CA ASP A 470 -70.34 32.69 56.33
C ASP A 470 -69.85 32.36 54.89
N GLY A 471 -69.33 31.15 54.68
CA GLY A 471 -68.90 30.63 53.39
C GLY A 471 -67.52 31.12 52.97
N ASP A 472 -66.65 31.53 53.91
CA ASP A 472 -65.33 32.07 53.61
C ASP A 472 -64.23 31.00 53.40
N GLY A 473 -64.55 29.75 53.72
CA GLY A 473 -63.68 28.59 53.57
C GLY A 473 -62.94 28.17 54.84
N GLU A 474 -63.22 28.76 55.99
CA GLU A 474 -62.83 28.26 57.31
C GLU A 474 -64.08 27.68 58.01
N SER A 475 -63.98 26.46 58.53
CA SER A 475 -65.13 25.85 59.22
C SER A 475 -65.36 26.49 60.59
N ASN A 476 -66.60 26.54 61.08
CA ASN A 476 -66.99 27.14 62.37
C ASN A 476 -66.22 26.64 63.62
N CYS A 477 -65.51 25.53 63.51
CA CYS A 477 -64.68 24.95 64.56
C CYS A 477 -63.26 25.55 64.59
N TYR A 478 -62.84 26.19 63.51
CA TYR A 478 -61.56 26.87 63.32
C TYR A 478 -61.71 28.37 63.09
N ASP A 479 -62.83 28.79 62.52
CA ASP A 479 -63.20 30.19 62.37
C ASP A 479 -63.43 30.84 63.74
N THR A 480 -63.07 32.11 63.83
CA THR A 480 -63.22 32.92 65.03
C THR A 480 -64.26 34.03 64.87
N ASP A 481 -64.83 34.20 63.67
CA ASP A 481 -65.88 35.15 63.29
C ASP A 481 -66.87 34.40 62.38
N ASP A 482 -67.58 33.43 62.97
CA ASP A 482 -68.36 32.39 62.29
C ASP A 482 -69.39 32.92 61.27
N ASP A 483 -69.83 34.18 61.39
CA ASP A 483 -70.80 34.81 60.49
C ASP A 483 -70.25 35.94 59.61
N GLY A 484 -68.96 36.26 59.77
CA GLY A 484 -68.20 37.21 58.96
C GLY A 484 -68.66 38.67 59.07
N ASP A 485 -69.28 39.06 60.19
CA ASP A 485 -69.74 40.43 60.41
C ASP A 485 -68.66 41.40 60.90
N GLY A 486 -67.47 40.86 61.16
CA GLY A 486 -66.27 41.57 61.59
C GLY A 486 -66.06 41.56 63.11
N TRP A 487 -66.86 40.80 63.85
CA TRP A 487 -66.72 40.61 65.29
C TRP A 487 -66.48 39.14 65.62
N SER A 488 -65.38 38.87 66.32
CA SER A 488 -65.10 37.49 66.72
C SER A 488 -66.19 36.91 67.64
N ASP A 489 -66.41 35.59 67.59
CA ASP A 489 -67.41 34.89 68.40
C ASP A 489 -67.25 35.17 69.90
N GLU A 490 -66.01 35.37 70.37
CA GLU A 490 -65.73 35.69 71.76
C GLU A 490 -66.19 37.12 72.12
N ALA A 491 -66.03 38.09 71.22
CA ALA A 491 -66.54 39.46 71.41
C ALA A 491 -68.07 39.49 71.44
N GLU A 492 -68.69 38.72 70.57
CA GLU A 492 -70.14 38.59 70.47
C GLU A 492 -70.75 37.88 71.69
N ALA A 493 -70.14 36.78 72.11
CA ALA A 493 -70.50 36.10 73.35
C ALA A 493 -70.42 37.03 74.57
N ILE A 494 -69.43 37.93 74.62
CA ILE A 494 -69.30 38.94 75.69
C ILE A 494 -70.40 40.00 75.60
N CYS A 495 -70.70 40.50 74.40
CA CYS A 495 -71.74 41.51 74.20
C CYS A 495 -73.17 40.94 74.12
N ASN A 496 -73.34 39.62 74.23
CA ASN A 496 -74.60 38.87 74.11
C ASN A 496 -75.26 39.02 72.74
N THR A 497 -74.45 39.01 71.69
CA THR A 497 -74.90 38.88 70.31
C THR A 497 -74.68 37.44 69.80
N ASP A 498 -75.22 37.09 68.64
CA ASP A 498 -75.31 35.70 68.16
C ASP A 498 -74.27 35.45 67.07
N PRO A 499 -73.19 34.67 67.36
CA PRO A 499 -72.04 34.55 66.47
C PRO A 499 -72.29 33.78 65.17
N LEU A 500 -73.50 33.30 64.94
CA LEU A 500 -73.90 32.61 63.71
C LEU A 500 -74.83 33.48 62.84
N ASN A 501 -74.96 34.76 63.14
CA ASN A 501 -75.94 35.64 62.54
C ASN A 501 -75.43 37.09 62.42
N ALA A 502 -74.85 37.38 61.26
CA ALA A 502 -74.22 38.65 60.90
C ALA A 502 -75.09 39.93 60.98
N PHE A 503 -76.36 39.79 61.37
CA PHE A 503 -77.27 40.90 61.61
C PHE A 503 -77.44 41.24 63.10
N ASP A 504 -76.84 40.45 64.00
CA ASP A 504 -76.82 40.66 65.43
C ASP A 504 -75.37 40.91 65.84
N SER A 505 -74.88 42.14 65.64
CA SER A 505 -73.48 42.51 65.88
C SER A 505 -73.31 43.39 67.12
N PRO A 506 -72.15 43.37 67.79
CA PRO A 506 -71.79 44.36 68.80
C PRO A 506 -71.87 45.80 68.27
N VAL A 507 -72.21 46.74 69.17
CA VAL A 507 -72.30 48.18 68.84
C VAL A 507 -70.96 48.85 69.16
N ASP A 508 -70.38 49.56 68.18
CA ASP A 508 -69.25 50.48 68.33
C ASP A 508 -69.74 51.93 68.10
N ARG A 509 -69.53 52.83 69.06
CA ARG A 509 -70.15 54.17 69.11
C ARG A 509 -69.27 55.30 68.61
N ASP A 510 -67.96 55.20 68.82
CA ASP A 510 -66.98 56.17 68.38
C ASP A 510 -66.09 55.65 67.24
N ASN A 511 -66.36 54.43 66.78
CA ASN A 511 -65.78 53.77 65.61
C ASN A 511 -64.28 53.53 65.76
N ASP A 512 -63.84 53.14 66.96
CA ASP A 512 -62.43 52.89 67.25
C ASP A 512 -62.02 51.41 67.16
N GLY A 513 -62.99 50.51 66.94
CA GLY A 513 -62.77 49.08 66.76
C GLY A 513 -62.95 48.24 68.02
N ASP A 514 -63.27 48.84 69.17
CA ASP A 514 -63.64 48.12 70.39
C ASP A 514 -65.17 48.14 70.57
N PRO A 515 -65.80 47.03 71.03
CA PRO A 515 -67.24 47.05 71.24
C PRO A 515 -67.57 47.95 72.44
N SER A 516 -68.57 48.82 72.31
CA SER A 516 -69.00 49.76 73.36
C SER A 516 -69.46 49.07 74.65
N CYS A 517 -69.71 47.75 74.61
CA CYS A 517 -70.02 46.96 75.81
C CYS A 517 -68.79 46.80 76.72
N THR A 518 -67.58 46.99 76.19
CA THR A 518 -66.28 46.84 76.87
C THR A 518 -65.36 48.07 76.83
N ASP A 519 -65.64 49.10 76.02
CA ASP A 519 -64.77 50.29 75.89
C ASP A 519 -64.89 51.30 77.08
N PRO A 520 -63.77 51.64 77.76
CA PRO A 520 -63.75 52.58 78.89
C PRO A 520 -63.65 54.09 78.57
N ASP A 521 -63.27 54.55 77.38
CA ASP A 521 -62.90 55.97 77.18
C ASP A 521 -63.98 56.89 76.54
N ASP A 522 -65.10 56.28 76.11
CA ASP A 522 -66.36 56.88 75.66
C ASP A 522 -67.03 57.90 76.64
N ASN A 523 -66.46 58.11 77.83
CA ASN A 523 -67.01 58.90 78.96
C ASN A 523 -66.20 60.17 79.38
N GLN A 524 -65.32 60.74 78.55
CA GLN A 524 -64.43 61.87 78.92
C GLN A 524 -64.62 63.19 78.11
N ILE A 525 -64.56 64.38 78.77
CA ILE A 525 -64.63 65.72 78.14
C ILE A 525 -63.26 66.41 77.93
N PHE A 526 -63.10 67.14 76.82
CA PHE A 526 -61.86 67.84 76.45
C PHE A 526 -62.10 69.35 76.25
N VAL A 527 -61.30 70.22 76.89
CA VAL A 527 -61.49 71.69 76.87
C VAL A 527 -60.36 72.38 76.11
N SER A 528 -60.69 73.22 75.12
CA SER A 528 -59.70 74.00 74.37
C SER A 528 -59.07 75.10 75.24
N PRO A 529 -57.73 75.27 75.23
CA PRO A 529 -57.06 76.29 76.04
C PRO A 529 -56.94 77.67 75.35
N LEU A 530 -57.39 77.82 74.11
CA LEU A 530 -57.19 79.04 73.30
C LEU A 530 -58.52 79.59 72.75
N LEU A 531 -58.65 80.91 72.71
CA LEU A 531 -59.76 81.63 72.08
C LEU A 531 -59.23 82.86 71.33
N THR A 532 -59.55 82.98 70.04
CA THR A 532 -59.19 84.12 69.18
C THR A 532 -60.44 84.80 68.61
N PRO A 533 -61.12 85.68 69.36
CA PRO A 533 -62.36 86.27 68.86
C PRO A 533 -62.12 87.16 67.63
N GLY A 534 -63.01 87.06 66.64
CA GLY A 534 -62.98 87.89 65.44
C GLY A 534 -62.23 87.29 64.24
N VAL A 535 -61.57 86.15 64.39
CA VAL A 535 -61.06 85.35 63.27
C VAL A 535 -62.13 84.39 62.74
N VAL A 536 -62.02 83.93 61.50
CA VAL A 536 -62.86 82.85 60.95
C VAL A 536 -62.19 81.51 61.26
N GLY A 537 -62.80 80.66 62.09
CA GLY A 537 -62.24 79.36 62.47
C GLY A 537 -62.86 78.75 63.74
N PRO A 538 -62.60 77.48 64.06
CA PRO A 538 -63.13 76.83 65.27
C PRO A 538 -62.69 77.54 66.56
N GLU A 539 -61.56 78.25 66.54
CA GLU A 539 -61.04 79.06 67.66
C GLU A 539 -61.72 80.44 67.79
N SER A 540 -62.65 80.78 66.88
CA SER A 540 -63.46 82.02 66.97
C SER A 540 -64.42 82.03 68.17
N THR A 541 -64.76 80.83 68.66
CA THR A 541 -65.56 80.57 69.85
C THR A 541 -64.85 79.53 70.71
N TRP A 542 -65.06 79.56 72.02
CA TRP A 542 -64.37 78.63 72.89
C TRP A 542 -64.99 77.22 72.83
N LYS A 543 -64.19 76.17 72.59
CA LYS A 543 -64.68 74.79 72.37
C LYS A 543 -64.38 73.85 73.54
N ILE A 544 -65.34 73.01 73.87
CA ILE A 544 -65.27 71.88 74.82
C ILE A 544 -65.94 70.67 74.15
N VAL A 545 -65.15 69.66 73.79
CA VAL A 545 -65.58 68.41 73.12
C VAL A 545 -66.19 67.44 74.13
N ASN A 546 -67.22 66.71 73.72
CA ASN A 546 -68.03 65.78 74.50
C ASN A 546 -68.85 66.44 75.63
N LEU A 547 -68.92 67.78 75.67
CA LEU A 547 -69.72 68.48 76.67
C LEU A 547 -71.24 68.38 76.39
N GLU A 548 -71.62 68.17 75.13
CA GLU A 548 -72.99 67.99 74.67
C GLU A 548 -73.67 66.75 75.27
N GLN A 549 -72.89 65.73 75.67
CA GLN A 549 -73.38 64.56 76.41
C GLN A 549 -73.85 64.94 77.83
N TYR A 550 -73.48 66.12 78.32
CA TYR A 550 -73.75 66.61 79.67
C TYR A 550 -74.55 67.92 79.66
N PRO A 551 -75.86 67.87 79.31
CA PRO A 551 -76.68 69.05 79.11
C PRO A 551 -76.90 69.88 80.40
N THR A 552 -76.64 69.35 81.59
CA THR A 552 -76.73 70.11 82.84
C THR A 552 -75.39 70.76 83.26
N SER A 553 -74.35 70.63 82.44
CA SER A 553 -73.03 71.20 82.73
C SER A 553 -73.05 72.74 82.88
N ILE A 554 -72.18 73.26 83.75
CA ILE A 554 -72.04 74.69 84.02
C ILE A 554 -70.61 75.12 83.75
N VAL A 555 -70.45 76.14 82.90
CA VAL A 555 -69.15 76.69 82.54
C VAL A 555 -69.01 78.12 83.06
N ARG A 556 -67.86 78.44 83.66
CA ARG A 556 -67.54 79.74 84.25
C ARG A 556 -66.14 80.17 83.85
N VAL A 557 -65.96 81.45 83.54
CA VAL A 557 -64.66 82.07 83.19
C VAL A 557 -64.42 83.31 84.05
N TYR A 558 -63.20 83.44 84.57
CA TYR A 558 -62.80 84.45 85.56
C TYR A 558 -61.63 85.31 85.06
N ASN A 559 -61.65 86.61 85.35
CA ASN A 559 -60.53 87.52 85.09
C ASN A 559 -59.42 87.40 86.17
N ARG A 560 -58.30 88.10 85.96
CA ARG A 560 -57.14 88.11 86.87
C ARG A 560 -57.43 88.58 88.31
N TYR A 561 -58.54 89.26 88.53
CA TYR A 561 -58.97 89.72 89.86
C TYR A 561 -59.94 88.73 90.54
N GLY A 562 -60.21 87.58 89.91
CA GLY A 562 -61.12 86.55 90.42
C GLY A 562 -62.60 86.84 90.16
N GLN A 563 -62.92 87.82 89.30
CA GLN A 563 -64.31 88.17 88.98
C GLN A 563 -64.79 87.36 87.76
N ILE A 564 -66.02 86.86 87.80
CA ILE A 564 -66.64 86.15 86.68
C ILE A 564 -66.87 87.13 85.53
N VAL A 565 -66.34 86.75 84.36
CA VAL A 565 -66.55 87.48 83.10
C VAL A 565 -67.53 86.77 82.17
N PHE A 566 -67.66 85.44 82.29
CA PHE A 566 -68.63 84.63 81.56
C PHE A 566 -69.16 83.46 82.39
N LYS A 567 -70.45 83.18 82.28
CA LYS A 567 -71.09 82.00 82.91
C LYS A 567 -72.22 81.50 82.02
N LYS A 568 -72.25 80.19 81.75
CA LYS A 568 -73.32 79.54 80.99
C LYS A 568 -73.66 78.16 81.55
N VAL A 569 -74.94 77.82 81.58
CA VAL A 569 -75.42 76.44 81.77
C VAL A 569 -75.71 75.87 80.39
N ASN A 570 -75.36 74.61 80.17
CA ASN A 570 -75.43 73.94 78.88
C ASN A 570 -74.70 74.72 77.78
N TYR A 571 -73.41 74.94 77.99
CA TYR A 571 -72.60 75.74 77.07
C TYR A 571 -72.49 75.07 75.70
N GLN A 572 -72.96 75.75 74.65
CA GLN A 572 -73.04 75.22 73.28
C GLN A 572 -71.82 75.57 72.44
N ASN A 573 -70.66 75.75 73.08
CA ASN A 573 -69.42 76.05 72.38
C ASN A 573 -69.47 77.32 71.50
N ASP A 574 -70.22 78.33 71.95
CA ASP A 574 -70.65 79.50 71.18
C ASP A 574 -70.11 80.85 71.71
N TRP A 575 -69.30 80.84 72.76
CA TRP A 575 -68.80 82.06 73.39
C TRP A 575 -67.55 82.62 72.70
N ALA A 576 -67.66 83.85 72.18
CA ALA A 576 -66.61 84.57 71.47
C ALA A 576 -65.86 85.57 72.38
N GLY A 577 -65.68 85.27 73.67
CA GLY A 577 -64.75 86.04 74.51
C GLY A 577 -65.25 87.43 74.94
N THR A 578 -66.55 87.61 75.09
CA THR A 578 -67.16 88.87 75.55
C THR A 578 -67.55 88.83 77.03
N TYR A 579 -67.64 89.99 77.68
CA TYR A 579 -68.26 90.10 79.00
C TYR A 579 -69.75 89.75 78.94
N ASP A 580 -70.21 88.86 79.81
CA ASP A 580 -71.60 88.40 79.87
C ASP A 580 -72.63 89.52 80.13
N LYS A 581 -72.22 90.60 80.81
CA LYS A 581 -73.10 91.72 81.18
C LYS A 581 -73.15 92.86 80.15
N THR A 582 -72.05 93.12 79.45
CA THR A 582 -71.93 94.29 78.55
C THR A 582 -71.83 93.89 77.09
N GLY A 583 -71.47 92.65 76.77
CA GLY A 583 -71.23 92.18 75.41
C GLY A 583 -69.94 92.72 74.77
N GLU A 584 -69.18 93.56 75.48
CA GLU A 584 -67.90 94.07 75.02
C GLU A 584 -66.83 92.98 75.06
N LEU A 585 -65.89 93.05 74.11
CA LEU A 585 -64.75 92.14 74.02
C LEU A 585 -63.87 92.24 75.27
N LEU A 586 -63.50 91.09 75.83
CA LEU A 586 -62.60 91.01 76.97
C LEU A 586 -61.18 91.43 76.56
N PRO A 587 -60.42 92.19 77.37
CA PRO A 587 -59.03 92.48 77.03
C PRO A 587 -58.20 91.21 76.79
N ALA A 588 -57.25 91.24 75.86
CA ALA A 588 -56.34 90.12 75.63
C ALA A 588 -55.59 89.74 76.92
N GLY A 589 -55.44 88.44 77.15
CA GLY A 589 -54.77 87.90 78.32
C GLY A 589 -55.33 86.55 78.77
N SER A 590 -54.79 86.05 79.87
CA SER A 590 -55.20 84.77 80.46
C SER A 590 -56.43 84.91 81.35
N TYR A 591 -57.36 83.99 81.18
CA TYR A 591 -58.57 83.81 81.98
C TYR A 591 -58.57 82.41 82.59
N TYR A 592 -59.18 82.25 83.75
CA TYR A 592 -59.31 80.92 84.38
C TYR A 592 -60.70 80.37 84.11
N TYR A 593 -60.82 79.11 83.69
CA TYR A 593 -62.10 78.47 83.45
C TYR A 593 -62.38 77.32 84.42
N VAL A 594 -63.66 77.10 84.69
CA VAL A 594 -64.19 75.95 85.42
C VAL A 594 -65.41 75.41 84.67
N VAL A 595 -65.33 74.15 84.27
CA VAL A 595 -66.43 73.32 83.75
C VAL A 595 -66.85 72.37 84.86
N GLU A 596 -68.12 72.37 85.20
CA GLU A 596 -68.74 71.51 86.20
C GLU A 596 -69.79 70.65 85.50
N VAL A 597 -69.60 69.34 85.51
CA VAL A 597 -70.59 68.37 84.98
C VAL A 597 -71.39 67.85 86.17
N LEU A 598 -72.67 68.25 86.25
CA LEU A 598 -73.48 67.94 87.43
C LEU A 598 -73.88 66.47 87.49
N GLU A 599 -74.05 65.80 86.35
CA GLU A 599 -74.42 64.37 86.29
C GLU A 599 -73.37 63.48 86.92
N THR A 600 -72.09 63.82 86.75
CA THR A 600 -70.96 63.02 87.23
C THR A 600 -70.28 63.61 88.47
N GLY A 601 -70.61 64.85 88.85
CA GLY A 601 -69.94 65.60 89.92
C GLY A 601 -68.48 65.98 89.60
N LYS A 602 -68.03 65.78 88.35
CA LYS A 602 -66.64 66.04 87.93
C LYS A 602 -66.43 67.50 87.56
N PHE A 603 -65.22 67.99 87.82
CA PHE A 603 -64.79 69.34 87.47
C PHE A 603 -63.59 69.29 86.52
N LYS A 604 -63.65 70.03 85.41
CA LYS A 604 -62.48 70.34 84.58
C LYS A 604 -62.15 71.82 84.74
N LYS A 605 -60.90 72.11 85.10
CA LYS A 605 -60.46 73.49 85.39
C LYS A 605 -59.15 73.75 84.66
N GLY A 606 -58.91 74.98 84.24
CA GLY A 606 -57.69 75.31 83.52
C GLY A 606 -57.59 76.79 83.16
N TRP A 607 -56.62 77.09 82.31
CA TRP A 607 -56.40 78.44 81.81
C TRP A 607 -56.82 78.52 80.36
N LEU A 608 -57.56 79.58 80.04
CA LEU A 608 -57.94 79.98 78.70
C LEU A 608 -57.14 81.22 78.34
N TYR A 609 -56.38 81.16 77.25
CA TYR A 609 -55.68 82.32 76.72
C TYR A 609 -56.53 82.99 75.63
N LEU A 610 -56.79 84.29 75.80
CA LEU A 610 -57.57 85.08 74.86
C LEU A 610 -56.66 86.07 74.14
N THR A 611 -56.60 85.99 72.82
CA THR A 611 -55.82 86.87 71.95
C THR A 611 -56.66 87.36 70.77
N TYR A 612 -56.30 88.49 70.16
CA TYR A 612 -57.01 89.11 69.03
C TYR A 612 -56.14 89.18 67.79
#